data_AF-A0A1H4HFS0-F1
#
_entry.id   AF-A0A1H4HFS0-F1
#
_cell.length_a   1.000
_cell.length_b   1.000
_cell.length_c   1.000
_cell.angle_alpha   90.00
_cell.angle_beta   90.00
_cell.angle_gamma   90.00
#
_symmetry.space_group_name_H-M   'P 1'
#
loop_
_entity.id
_entity.type
_entity.pdbx_description
1 polymer ?
#
loop_
_entity_poly.entity_id
_entity_poly.type
_entity_poly.pdbx_seq_one_letter_code
_entity_poly.pdbx_strand_id
1 'polypeptide(L)'
;MTIKFFSNYSSSESLLKRFMANYVVQDNLLDFTIAENYDYAVVFNRTDEFILPSAKIITVIQEPSWSKVHENPSFLTGSDYLIIHDAELFERSLGLKLGGQVIESPSYMFYDDKVDKSFFHYAASTAKVKKLSIIISYLNKPTGIYQKRFGLLNKILESDLDIDIYGWRLSIDDRRFKGYVDYKFTALLPYEYSIAIENSEEKNYITEKFVDCVLCNTVPIYHGAPNVSEVYNNRYFRKINLDSPTVIDDIKQIIAEPPPYSTVNKALYFNKYNLYRKLKEIILPGTP
;
A
#
# COMPACT_ATOMS: atom_id res chain seq x y z
N MET A 1 14.66 12.12 20.38
CA MET A 1 13.65 11.12 20.85
C MET A 1 13.86 9.89 20.01
N THR A 2 13.91 8.73 20.65
CA THR A 2 14.31 7.45 20.04
C THR A 2 13.12 6.58 19.72
N ILE A 3 13.09 6.02 18.52
CA ILE A 3 11.96 5.26 17.96
C ILE A 3 12.43 3.85 17.61
N LYS A 4 11.66 2.84 18.04
CA LYS A 4 11.83 1.45 17.60
C LYS A 4 10.58 0.98 16.87
N PHE A 5 10.79 0.25 15.77
CA PHE A 5 9.71 -0.33 14.97
C PHE A 5 9.37 -1.75 15.43
N PHE A 6 8.09 -2.08 15.41
CA PHE A 6 7.57 -3.39 15.79
C PHE A 6 6.53 -3.88 14.77
N SER A 7 6.47 -5.18 14.56
CA SER A 7 5.38 -5.82 13.83
C SER A 7 5.25 -7.29 14.25
N ASN A 8 4.30 -8.03 13.70
CA ASN A 8 4.20 -9.48 13.81
C ASN A 8 4.70 -10.23 12.57
N TYR A 9 5.24 -9.53 11.57
CA TYR A 9 5.62 -10.11 10.27
C TYR A 9 7.08 -9.84 9.87
N SER A 10 7.78 -8.97 10.58
CA SER A 10 9.17 -8.58 10.29
C SER A 10 9.89 -8.06 11.53
N SER A 11 11.21 -8.23 11.58
CA SER A 11 12.05 -7.74 12.68
C SER A 11 12.20 -6.21 12.64
N SER A 12 12.47 -5.58 13.80
CA SER A 12 12.74 -4.14 13.89
C SER A 12 13.84 -3.67 12.93
N GLU A 13 14.92 -4.46 12.77
CA GLU A 13 16.01 -4.13 11.84
C GLU A 13 15.53 -4.12 10.38
N SER A 14 14.73 -5.12 9.98
CA SER A 14 14.21 -5.21 8.61
C SER A 14 13.21 -4.09 8.31
N LEU A 15 12.35 -3.76 9.27
CA LEU A 15 11.42 -2.63 9.18
C LEU A 15 12.18 -1.31 9.06
N LEU A 16 13.21 -1.11 9.89
CA LEU A 16 14.03 0.11 9.85
C LEU A 16 14.74 0.25 8.51
N LYS A 17 15.36 -0.81 7.99
CA LYS A 17 15.97 -0.81 6.65
C LYS A 17 14.95 -0.45 5.56
N ARG A 18 13.75 -1.04 5.61
CA ARG A 18 12.69 -0.76 4.62
C ARG A 18 12.17 0.67 4.71
N PHE A 19 11.98 1.18 5.92
CA PHE A 19 11.56 2.56 6.17
C PHE A 19 12.58 3.56 5.62
N MET A 20 13.87 3.38 5.94
CA MET A 20 14.95 4.25 5.48
C MET A 20 15.14 4.21 3.96
N ALA A 21 14.92 3.05 3.32
CA ALA A 21 14.98 2.93 1.87
C ALA A 21 13.85 3.68 1.16
N ASN A 22 12.66 3.75 1.77
CA ASN A 22 11.47 4.36 1.17
C ASN A 22 11.42 5.88 1.33
N TYR A 23 11.93 6.44 2.43
CA TYR A 23 11.74 7.85 2.77
C TYR A 23 13.05 8.65 2.80
N VAL A 24 12.96 9.95 2.54
CA VAL A 24 14.11 10.85 2.76
C VAL A 24 14.12 11.20 4.24
N VAL A 25 15.01 10.55 5.02
CA VAL A 25 15.22 10.85 6.45
C VAL A 25 16.58 11.55 6.55
N GLN A 26 16.60 12.89 6.44
CA GLN A 26 17.85 13.67 6.31
C GLN A 26 17.98 14.83 7.30
N ASP A 27 16.92 15.16 8.04
CA ASP A 27 16.91 16.33 8.94
C ASP A 27 17.36 15.99 10.38
N ASN A 28 17.64 14.71 10.67
CA ASN A 28 18.07 14.21 11.99
C ASN A 28 17.15 14.63 13.16
N LEU A 29 15.87 14.87 12.89
CA LEU A 29 14.91 15.30 13.92
C LEU A 29 14.39 14.13 14.77
N LEU A 30 14.37 12.92 14.21
CA LEU A 30 13.95 11.70 14.88
C LEU A 30 15.07 10.67 14.83
N ASP A 31 15.34 10.04 15.96
CA ASP A 31 16.37 8.99 16.06
C ASP A 31 15.69 7.63 15.98
N PHE A 32 16.19 6.75 15.13
CA PHE A 32 15.67 5.37 15.00
C PHE A 32 16.68 4.37 15.53
N THR A 33 16.20 3.35 16.25
CA THR A 33 17.05 2.37 16.91
C THR A 33 16.49 0.95 16.82
N ILE A 34 17.39 -0.02 16.92
CA ILE A 34 17.07 -1.44 17.14
C ILE A 34 17.38 -1.87 18.58
N ALA A 35 17.95 -0.99 19.40
CA ALA A 35 18.30 -1.27 20.79
C ALA A 35 17.04 -1.38 21.68
N GLU A 36 17.20 -1.88 22.90
CA GLU A 36 16.09 -2.05 23.83
C GLU A 36 15.67 -0.77 24.56
N ASN A 37 16.44 0.32 24.44
CA ASN A 37 16.06 1.62 24.99
C ASN A 37 15.46 2.52 23.88
N TYR A 38 14.21 2.91 24.05
CA TYR A 38 13.48 3.77 23.12
C TYR A 38 12.35 4.54 23.83
N ASP A 39 12.02 5.73 23.33
CA ASP A 39 10.96 6.59 23.85
C ASP A 39 9.60 6.28 23.20
N TYR A 40 9.60 5.85 21.94
CA TYR A 40 8.41 5.54 21.16
C TYR A 40 8.50 4.15 20.53
N ALA A 41 7.43 3.37 20.68
CA ALA A 41 7.18 2.14 19.94
C ALA A 41 6.23 2.43 18.78
N VAL A 42 6.72 2.33 17.56
CA VAL A 42 5.88 2.42 16.36
C VAL A 42 5.53 1.00 15.91
N VAL A 43 4.26 0.62 16.03
CA VAL A 43 3.76 -0.74 15.83
C VAL A 43 2.97 -0.83 14.54
N PHE A 44 3.42 -1.65 13.59
CA PHE A 44 2.68 -1.93 12.35
C PHE A 44 1.65 -3.05 12.59
N ASN A 45 0.36 -2.69 12.59
CA ASN A 45 -0.79 -3.51 12.96
C ASN A 45 -0.78 -4.02 14.41
N ARG A 46 0.17 -4.90 14.76
CA ARG A 46 0.38 -5.47 16.10
C ARG A 46 1.79 -6.03 16.23
N THR A 47 2.20 -6.33 17.46
CA THR A 47 3.38 -7.16 17.74
C THR A 47 3.11 -8.11 18.90
N ASP A 48 3.85 -9.20 18.95
CA ASP A 48 3.88 -10.13 20.09
C ASP A 48 5.14 -9.89 20.96
N GLU A 49 6.00 -8.95 20.56
CA GLU A 49 7.19 -8.55 21.31
C GLU A 49 6.80 -7.66 22.50
N PHE A 50 7.64 -7.68 23.54
CA PHE A 50 7.46 -6.84 24.71
C PHE A 50 7.75 -5.37 24.37
N ILE A 51 6.81 -4.48 24.72
CA ILE A 51 6.98 -3.03 24.61
C ILE A 51 7.28 -2.46 26.01
N LEU A 52 8.29 -1.59 26.10
CA LEU A 52 8.62 -0.90 27.33
C LEU A 52 7.39 -0.14 27.88
N PRO A 53 7.01 -0.33 29.15
CA PRO A 53 5.87 0.38 29.74
C PRO A 53 6.03 1.91 29.76
N SER A 54 7.27 2.41 29.67
CA SER A 54 7.58 3.84 29.61
C SER A 54 7.49 4.42 28.20
N ALA A 55 7.46 3.59 27.15
CA ALA A 55 7.43 4.06 25.78
C ALA A 55 6.00 4.40 25.35
N LYS A 56 5.84 5.49 24.60
CA LYS A 56 4.57 5.80 23.95
C LYS A 56 4.34 4.91 22.73
N ILE A 57 3.11 4.48 22.51
CA ILE A 57 2.74 3.58 21.43
C ILE A 57 2.06 4.37 20.30
N ILE A 58 2.66 4.31 19.11
CA ILE A 58 2.05 4.78 17.86
C ILE A 58 1.74 3.56 17.00
N THR A 59 0.46 3.22 16.86
CA THR A 59 0.06 2.11 16.00
C THR A 59 -0.27 2.61 14.60
N VAL A 60 0.31 1.96 13.59
CA VAL A 60 0.05 2.19 12.17
C VAL A 60 -0.70 0.99 11.62
N ILE A 61 -1.99 1.16 11.35
CA ILE A 61 -2.80 0.13 10.70
C ILE A 61 -2.50 0.13 9.20
N GLN A 62 -2.08 -1.02 8.69
CA GLN A 62 -1.78 -1.30 7.27
C GLN A 62 -2.71 -2.36 6.68
N GLU A 63 -3.35 -3.15 7.55
CA GLU A 63 -4.25 -4.22 7.18
C GLU A 63 -5.72 -3.75 7.22
N PRO A 64 -6.57 -4.24 6.29
CA PRO A 64 -7.97 -3.81 6.19
C PRO A 64 -8.78 -4.23 7.42
N SER A 65 -9.92 -3.59 7.63
CA SER A 65 -10.80 -3.76 8.81
C SER A 65 -11.17 -5.22 9.13
N TRP A 66 -11.33 -6.08 8.12
CA TRP A 66 -11.69 -7.50 8.28
C TRP A 66 -10.48 -8.43 8.52
N SER A 67 -9.26 -7.90 8.54
CA SER A 67 -8.05 -8.71 8.70
C SER A 67 -7.97 -9.33 10.09
N LYS A 68 -7.52 -10.59 10.16
CA LYS A 68 -7.38 -11.34 11.42
C LYS A 68 -6.39 -10.71 12.38
N VAL A 69 -5.52 -9.82 11.91
CA VAL A 69 -4.58 -9.10 12.75
C VAL A 69 -5.29 -8.32 13.87
N HIS A 70 -6.54 -7.90 13.61
CA HIS A 70 -7.40 -7.14 14.52
C HIS A 70 -8.17 -8.02 15.53
N GLU A 71 -8.07 -9.35 15.45
CA GLU A 71 -8.62 -10.26 16.48
C GLU A 71 -7.97 -10.02 17.86
N ASN A 72 -6.76 -9.45 17.89
CA ASN A 72 -6.17 -8.87 19.08
C ASN A 72 -6.28 -7.34 19.02
N PRO A 73 -7.31 -6.73 19.64
CA PRO A 73 -7.56 -5.29 19.52
C PRO A 73 -6.72 -4.45 20.48
N SER A 74 -5.74 -5.02 21.21
CA SER A 74 -4.96 -4.28 22.22
C SER A 74 -4.30 -3.02 21.67
N PHE A 75 -3.82 -3.05 20.42
CA PHE A 75 -3.22 -1.91 19.75
C PHE A 75 -4.26 -0.93 19.17
N LEU A 76 -5.50 -1.36 18.94
CA LEU A 76 -6.59 -0.47 18.55
C LEU A 76 -7.13 0.32 19.74
N THR A 77 -7.11 -0.24 20.95
CA THR A 77 -7.69 0.37 22.17
C THR A 77 -6.67 0.93 23.15
N GLY A 78 -5.41 0.46 23.10
CA GLY A 78 -4.36 0.77 24.07
C GLY A 78 -3.20 1.61 23.53
N SER A 79 -3.27 2.11 22.31
CA SER A 79 -2.22 3.00 21.76
C SER A 79 -2.40 4.44 22.21
N ASP A 80 -1.30 5.18 22.38
CA ASP A 80 -1.35 6.63 22.61
C ASP A 80 -1.79 7.39 21.34
N TYR A 81 -1.32 6.91 20.18
CA TYR A 81 -1.70 7.42 18.87
C TYR A 81 -2.06 6.27 17.94
N LEU A 82 -3.15 6.42 17.20
CA LEU A 82 -3.63 5.40 16.28
C LEU A 82 -3.81 5.99 14.89
N ILE A 83 -2.94 5.60 13.96
CA ILE A 83 -3.04 5.92 12.54
C ILE A 83 -3.86 4.82 11.87
N ILE A 84 -5.05 5.18 11.37
CA ILE A 84 -6.04 4.23 10.88
C ILE A 84 -6.70 4.70 9.57
N HIS A 85 -7.23 3.75 8.80
CA HIS A 85 -7.85 4.05 7.50
C HIS A 85 -9.19 4.78 7.65
N ASP A 86 -10.06 4.21 8.48
CA ASP A 86 -11.46 4.61 8.67
C ASP A 86 -11.87 4.28 10.11
N ALA A 87 -11.95 5.29 10.96
CA ALA A 87 -12.19 5.09 12.40
C ALA A 87 -13.58 4.50 12.64
N GLU A 88 -14.60 5.04 11.98
CA GLU A 88 -15.99 4.62 12.13
C GLU A 88 -16.19 3.17 11.67
N LEU A 89 -15.58 2.80 10.53
CA LEU A 89 -15.64 1.43 10.03
C LEU A 89 -15.10 0.44 11.06
N PHE A 90 -13.91 0.71 11.63
CA PHE A 90 -13.27 -0.19 12.58
C PHE A 90 -14.06 -0.31 13.89
N GLU A 91 -14.54 0.80 14.45
CA GLU A 91 -15.37 0.76 15.66
C GLU A 91 -16.65 -0.05 15.44
N ARG A 92 -17.34 0.19 14.32
CA ARG A 92 -18.57 -0.51 13.96
C ARG A 92 -18.34 -1.99 13.67
N SER A 93 -17.28 -2.33 12.92
CA SER A 93 -17.03 -3.72 12.50
C SER A 93 -16.53 -4.61 13.64
N LEU A 94 -15.79 -4.04 14.59
CA LEU A 94 -15.20 -4.78 15.71
C LEU A 94 -15.98 -4.63 17.02
N GLY A 95 -16.99 -3.75 17.07
CA GLY A 95 -17.81 -3.53 18.26
C GLY A 95 -16.99 -2.98 19.44
N LEU A 96 -16.03 -2.11 19.16
CA LEU A 96 -15.12 -1.51 20.14
C LEU A 96 -15.02 -0.01 19.97
N LYS A 97 -14.40 0.65 20.96
CA LYS A 97 -14.02 2.07 20.87
C LYS A 97 -12.51 2.18 20.68
N LEU A 98 -12.08 2.96 19.71
CA LEU A 98 -10.65 3.18 19.47
C LEU A 98 -10.02 4.01 20.60
N GLY A 99 -8.75 3.71 20.91
CA GLY A 99 -7.98 4.32 21.97
C GLY A 99 -7.06 5.44 21.49
N GLY A 100 -6.63 6.27 22.44
CA GLY A 100 -5.65 7.34 22.20
C GLY A 100 -6.15 8.43 21.25
N GLN A 101 -5.20 9.10 20.61
CA GLN A 101 -5.48 10.06 19.56
C GLN A 101 -5.59 9.36 18.20
N VAL A 102 -6.81 9.24 17.70
CA VAL A 102 -7.12 8.63 16.41
C VAL A 102 -6.83 9.60 15.26
N ILE A 103 -6.10 9.14 14.26
CA ILE A 103 -5.65 9.92 13.09
C ILE A 103 -6.02 9.13 11.84
N GLU A 104 -7.05 9.59 11.12
CA GLU A 104 -7.41 8.99 9.84
C GLU A 104 -6.38 9.35 8.76
N SER A 105 -5.83 8.34 8.09
CA SER A 105 -4.77 8.52 7.11
C SER A 105 -4.63 7.35 6.15
N PRO A 106 -3.95 7.55 4.99
CA PRO A 106 -3.49 6.45 4.16
C PRO A 106 -2.68 5.43 4.96
N SER A 107 -2.65 4.18 4.51
CA SER A 107 -1.98 3.07 5.22
C SER A 107 -0.47 3.25 5.42
N TYR A 108 0.16 4.19 4.70
CA TYR A 108 1.61 4.34 4.65
C TYR A 108 2.35 3.03 4.32
N MET A 109 1.74 2.17 3.49
CA MET A 109 2.40 0.96 2.98
C MET A 109 3.69 1.34 2.24
N PHE A 110 4.76 0.61 2.52
CA PHE A 110 6.05 0.81 1.86
C PHE A 110 6.04 0.21 0.46
N TYR A 111 6.86 0.76 -0.44
CA TYR A 111 7.22 0.08 -1.68
C TYR A 111 7.74 -1.33 -1.36
N ASP A 112 7.32 -2.29 -2.18
CA ASP A 112 7.50 -3.69 -1.84
C ASP A 112 8.90 -4.22 -2.17
N ASP A 113 9.45 -3.81 -3.31
CA ASP A 113 10.74 -4.32 -3.74
C ASP A 113 11.89 -3.68 -2.95
N LYS A 114 12.86 -4.51 -2.58
CA LYS A 114 14.10 -4.08 -1.90
C LYS A 114 15.07 -3.46 -2.91
N VAL A 115 14.75 -2.29 -3.43
CA VAL A 115 15.58 -1.53 -4.37
C VAL A 115 16.17 -0.30 -3.70
N ASP A 116 17.34 0.13 -4.15
CA ASP A 116 17.89 1.43 -3.75
C ASP A 116 17.03 2.56 -4.32
N LYS A 117 16.98 3.69 -3.61
CA LYS A 117 16.19 4.85 -4.01
C LYS A 117 16.56 5.39 -5.40
N SER A 118 17.81 5.23 -5.83
CA SER A 118 18.25 5.61 -7.18
C SER A 118 17.44 4.91 -8.27
N PHE A 119 16.90 3.73 -7.98
CA PHE A 119 15.99 3.00 -8.87
C PHE A 119 14.84 3.88 -9.37
N PHE A 120 14.23 4.70 -8.49
CA PHE A 120 13.07 5.51 -8.86
C PHE A 120 13.42 6.69 -9.78
N HIS A 121 14.68 7.12 -9.80
CA HIS A 121 15.19 8.07 -10.78
C HIS A 121 15.32 7.41 -12.15
N TYR A 122 15.90 6.20 -12.22
CA TYR A 122 16.02 5.44 -13.47
C TYR A 122 14.67 4.96 -14.02
N ALA A 123 13.71 4.65 -13.14
CA ALA A 123 12.35 4.30 -13.51
C ALA A 123 11.64 5.39 -14.34
N ALA A 124 12.10 6.66 -14.26
CA ALA A 124 11.61 7.74 -15.11
C ALA A 124 12.15 7.72 -16.53
N SER A 125 13.34 7.16 -16.73
CA SER A 125 13.96 7.01 -18.04
C SER A 125 13.62 5.68 -18.74
N THR A 126 13.03 4.72 -18.04
CA THR A 126 12.69 3.42 -18.62
C THR A 126 11.59 3.55 -19.67
N ALA A 127 11.88 3.13 -20.91
CA ALA A 127 10.89 3.09 -21.98
C ALA A 127 9.77 2.08 -21.65
N LYS A 128 8.52 2.51 -21.85
CA LYS A 128 7.35 1.63 -21.77
C LYS A 128 7.21 0.89 -23.10
N VAL A 129 7.42 -0.43 -23.07
CA VAL A 129 7.42 -1.30 -24.26
C VAL A 129 6.23 -2.26 -24.28
N LYS A 130 5.43 -2.28 -23.22
CA LYS A 130 4.24 -3.11 -23.07
C LYS A 130 3.06 -2.26 -22.60
N LYS A 131 1.84 -2.72 -22.93
CA LYS A 131 0.63 -1.94 -22.70
C LYS A 131 0.05 -2.10 -21.30
N LEU A 132 -0.22 -3.33 -20.89
CA LEU A 132 -0.99 -3.62 -19.68
C LEU A 132 -0.44 -4.83 -18.93
N SER A 133 -0.32 -4.70 -17.60
CA SER A 133 -0.08 -5.84 -16.70
C SER A 133 -1.12 -5.92 -15.59
N ILE A 134 -1.17 -7.07 -14.93
CA ILE A 134 -1.81 -7.25 -13.63
C ILE A 134 -0.92 -8.13 -12.76
N ILE A 135 -0.76 -7.75 -11.49
CA ILE A 135 -0.09 -8.58 -10.47
C ILE A 135 -1.17 -9.03 -9.48
N ILE A 136 -1.56 -10.29 -9.55
CA ILE A 136 -2.61 -10.88 -8.73
C ILE A 136 -2.13 -12.19 -8.13
N SER A 137 -2.32 -12.39 -6.82
CA SER A 137 -1.91 -13.63 -6.15
C SER A 137 -3.12 -14.32 -5.54
N TYR A 138 -3.08 -15.65 -5.50
CA TYR A 138 -4.18 -16.42 -4.95
C TYR A 138 -4.20 -16.36 -3.42
N LEU A 139 -5.25 -15.78 -2.86
CA LEU A 139 -5.60 -15.93 -1.45
C LEU A 139 -7.00 -16.52 -1.40
N ASN A 140 -7.11 -17.79 -0.98
CA ASN A 140 -8.38 -18.49 -0.79
C ASN A 140 -9.16 -17.86 0.39
N LYS A 141 -9.70 -16.67 0.20
CA LYS A 141 -10.42 -15.92 1.23
C LYS A 141 -11.72 -15.38 0.66
N PRO A 142 -12.88 -15.77 1.22
CA PRO A 142 -14.18 -15.23 0.80
C PRO A 142 -14.46 -13.82 1.35
N THR A 143 -13.48 -13.18 2.01
CA THR A 143 -13.65 -11.88 2.69
C THR A 143 -13.19 -10.71 1.81
N GLY A 144 -13.61 -9.48 2.12
CA GLY A 144 -13.22 -8.29 1.34
C GLY A 144 -13.63 -8.38 -0.13
N ILE A 145 -12.83 -7.81 -1.03
CA ILE A 145 -13.12 -7.80 -2.48
C ILE A 145 -12.39 -8.90 -3.27
N TYR A 146 -11.85 -9.93 -2.60
CA TYR A 146 -11.13 -11.02 -3.27
C TYR A 146 -11.97 -11.71 -4.34
N GLN A 147 -13.26 -11.96 -4.09
CA GLN A 147 -14.16 -12.54 -5.09
C GLN A 147 -14.28 -11.67 -6.33
N LYS A 148 -14.36 -10.34 -6.18
CA LYS A 148 -14.39 -9.41 -7.32
C LYS A 148 -13.08 -9.43 -8.10
N ARG A 149 -11.93 -9.51 -7.41
CA ARG A 149 -10.61 -9.64 -8.05
C ARG A 149 -10.48 -10.91 -8.88
N PHE A 150 -10.94 -12.04 -8.35
CA PHE A 150 -10.99 -13.30 -9.09
C PHE A 150 -12.00 -13.26 -10.23
N GLY A 151 -13.17 -12.66 -10.01
CA GLY A 151 -14.16 -12.43 -11.06
C GLY A 151 -13.57 -11.65 -12.23
N LEU A 152 -12.79 -10.59 -11.94
CA LEU A 152 -12.06 -9.87 -12.97
C LEU A 152 -11.02 -10.76 -13.68
N LEU A 153 -10.22 -11.53 -12.94
CA LEU A 153 -9.24 -12.44 -13.53
C LEU A 153 -9.92 -13.45 -14.48
N ASN A 154 -11.03 -14.05 -14.07
CA ASN A 154 -11.77 -14.99 -14.91
C ASN A 154 -12.30 -14.31 -16.18
N LYS A 155 -12.91 -13.12 -16.04
CA LYS A 155 -13.36 -12.33 -17.21
C LYS A 155 -12.20 -11.98 -18.15
N ILE A 156 -11.01 -11.68 -17.61
CA ILE A 156 -9.81 -11.44 -18.42
C ILE A 156 -9.43 -12.71 -19.18
N LEU A 157 -9.35 -13.86 -18.49
CA LEU A 157 -8.99 -15.15 -19.08
C LEU A 157 -9.99 -15.58 -20.17
N GLU A 158 -11.27 -15.31 -20.00
CA GLU A 158 -12.35 -15.57 -20.96
C GLU A 158 -12.38 -14.58 -22.15
N SER A 159 -11.58 -13.51 -22.10
CA SER A 159 -11.54 -12.46 -23.13
C SER A 159 -10.29 -12.51 -24.00
N ASP A 160 -10.31 -11.72 -25.08
CA ASP A 160 -9.19 -11.43 -25.96
C ASP A 160 -8.28 -10.28 -25.45
N LEU A 161 -8.48 -9.79 -24.22
CA LEU A 161 -7.67 -8.69 -23.67
C LEU A 161 -6.18 -9.05 -23.71
N ASP A 162 -5.39 -8.22 -24.40
CA ASP A 162 -3.94 -8.32 -24.44
C ASP A 162 -3.33 -7.74 -23.16
N ILE A 163 -2.87 -8.64 -22.29
CA ILE A 163 -2.36 -8.32 -20.96
C ILE A 163 -1.35 -9.38 -20.53
N ASP A 164 -0.33 -8.97 -19.80
CA ASP A 164 0.53 -9.91 -19.07
C ASP A 164 0.05 -10.08 -17.62
N ILE A 165 -0.14 -11.32 -17.20
CA ILE A 165 -0.64 -11.69 -15.88
C ILE A 165 0.52 -12.26 -15.06
N TYR A 166 0.81 -11.64 -13.92
CA TYR A 166 1.82 -12.09 -12.96
C TYR A 166 1.18 -12.45 -11.64
N GLY A 167 1.77 -13.39 -10.90
CA GLY A 167 1.19 -13.82 -9.65
C GLY A 167 1.86 -14.99 -8.96
N TRP A 168 1.61 -15.12 -7.67
CA TRP A 168 2.02 -16.28 -6.88
C TRP A 168 0.84 -17.21 -6.58
N ARG A 169 1.14 -18.52 -6.50
CA ARG A 169 0.17 -19.59 -6.16
C ARG A 169 -1.03 -19.67 -7.11
N LEU A 170 -0.82 -19.38 -8.38
CA LEU A 170 -1.80 -19.54 -9.44
C LEU A 170 -1.34 -20.65 -10.39
N SER A 171 -2.26 -21.53 -10.76
CA SER A 171 -2.07 -22.53 -11.81
C SER A 171 -2.99 -22.18 -12.97
N ILE A 172 -2.50 -21.36 -13.89
CA ILE A 172 -3.26 -20.85 -15.04
C ILE A 172 -2.62 -21.39 -16.31
N ASP A 173 -3.39 -22.12 -17.12
CA ASP A 173 -3.01 -22.57 -18.46
C ASP A 173 -3.43 -21.53 -19.51
N ASP A 174 -2.73 -20.39 -19.53
CA ASP A 174 -2.95 -19.30 -20.48
C ASP A 174 -1.61 -18.67 -20.83
N ARG A 175 -1.34 -18.44 -22.12
CA ARG A 175 -0.08 -17.84 -22.61
C ARG A 175 0.21 -16.45 -22.04
N ARG A 176 -0.82 -15.73 -21.58
CA ARG A 176 -0.73 -14.40 -20.93
C ARG A 176 -0.21 -14.49 -19.51
N PHE A 177 -0.32 -15.65 -18.86
CA PHE A 177 0.26 -15.88 -17.54
C PHE A 177 1.78 -16.03 -17.65
N LYS A 178 2.50 -15.15 -16.96
CA LYS A 178 3.97 -15.07 -16.96
C LYS A 178 4.60 -15.60 -15.67
N GLY A 179 3.79 -16.10 -14.75
CA GLY A 179 4.24 -16.69 -13.51
C GLY A 179 4.55 -15.68 -12.40
N TYR A 180 5.31 -16.14 -11.42
CA TYR A 180 5.76 -15.35 -10.28
C TYR A 180 6.93 -14.44 -10.66
N VAL A 181 7.04 -13.30 -9.98
CA VAL A 181 8.19 -12.38 -10.09
C VAL A 181 8.77 -12.13 -8.71
N ASP A 182 10.09 -12.21 -8.59
CA ASP A 182 10.79 -11.89 -7.35
C ASP A 182 10.73 -10.39 -7.03
N TYR A 183 10.72 -9.57 -8.08
CA TYR A 183 10.62 -8.11 -7.99
C TYR A 183 9.44 -7.60 -8.80
N LYS A 184 8.44 -7.02 -8.13
CA LYS A 184 7.21 -6.50 -8.76
C LYS A 184 7.50 -5.47 -9.83
N PHE A 185 8.55 -4.68 -9.68
CA PHE A 185 8.93 -3.66 -10.65
C PHE A 185 9.18 -4.22 -12.04
N THR A 186 9.62 -5.48 -12.16
CA THR A 186 9.82 -6.13 -13.47
C THR A 186 8.50 -6.34 -14.23
N ALA A 187 7.40 -6.46 -13.50
CA ALA A 187 6.04 -6.54 -14.01
C ALA A 187 5.33 -5.17 -14.09
N LEU A 188 6.02 -4.07 -13.76
CA LEU A 188 5.46 -2.71 -13.77
C LEU A 188 6.25 -1.77 -14.69
N LEU A 189 7.57 -1.67 -14.52
CA LEU A 189 8.45 -0.77 -15.26
C LEU A 189 8.25 -0.76 -16.77
N PRO A 190 8.17 -1.90 -17.48
CA PRO A 190 8.01 -1.88 -18.94
C PRO A 190 6.57 -1.57 -19.39
N TYR A 191 5.61 -1.44 -18.48
CA TYR A 191 4.19 -1.28 -18.78
C TYR A 191 3.72 0.17 -18.68
N GLU A 192 2.86 0.58 -19.61
CA GLU A 192 2.13 1.86 -19.54
C GLU A 192 1.10 1.86 -18.41
N TYR A 193 0.31 0.78 -18.32
CA TYR A 193 -0.75 0.61 -17.33
C TYR A 193 -0.56 -0.67 -16.53
N SER A 194 -1.04 -0.68 -15.29
CA SER A 194 -1.18 -1.89 -14.50
C SER A 194 -2.50 -1.87 -13.73
N ILE A 195 -3.20 -2.99 -13.70
CA ILE A 195 -4.42 -3.16 -12.92
C ILE A 195 -4.02 -3.32 -11.44
N ALA A 196 -4.43 -2.36 -10.61
CA ALA A 196 -4.06 -2.25 -9.19
C ALA A 196 -5.32 -2.32 -8.32
N ILE A 197 -5.72 -3.53 -7.93
CA ILE A 197 -6.94 -3.76 -7.13
C ILE A 197 -6.58 -4.11 -5.70
N GLU A 198 -7.10 -3.33 -4.76
CA GLU A 198 -6.89 -3.54 -3.33
C GLU A 198 -7.58 -4.79 -2.79
N ASN A 199 -7.22 -5.20 -1.58
CA ASN A 199 -7.91 -6.31 -0.92
C ASN A 199 -9.27 -5.89 -0.31
N SER A 200 -9.49 -4.58 -0.16
CA SER A 200 -10.69 -4.00 0.43
C SER A 200 -11.02 -2.66 -0.23
N GLU A 201 -12.31 -2.30 -0.21
CA GLU A 201 -12.80 -0.97 -0.57
C GLU A 201 -13.10 -0.21 0.73
N GLU A 202 -12.09 0.46 1.28
CA GLU A 202 -12.18 1.18 2.56
C GLU A 202 -11.56 2.56 2.40
N LYS A 203 -12.12 3.58 3.07
CA LYS A 203 -11.56 4.94 3.07
C LYS A 203 -10.09 4.88 3.45
N ASN A 204 -9.23 5.61 2.73
CA ASN A 204 -7.79 5.66 2.93
C ASN A 204 -7.01 4.32 2.82
N TYR A 205 -7.65 3.19 2.49
CA TYR A 205 -6.95 1.91 2.28
C TYR A 205 -6.27 1.87 0.91
N ILE A 206 -5.15 2.57 0.80
CA ILE A 206 -4.28 2.64 -0.37
C ILE A 206 -2.98 1.93 -0.03
N THR A 207 -2.62 0.88 -0.75
CA THR A 207 -1.48 0.01 -0.40
C THR A 207 -0.35 0.07 -1.43
N GLU A 208 0.61 -0.85 -1.31
CA GLU A 208 1.70 -1.06 -2.26
C GLU A 208 1.19 -1.25 -3.70
N LYS A 209 0.01 -1.84 -3.89
CA LYS A 209 -0.54 -2.08 -5.23
C LYS A 209 -0.70 -0.80 -6.04
N PHE A 210 -1.15 0.28 -5.40
CA PHE A 210 -1.24 1.59 -6.03
C PHE A 210 0.13 2.27 -6.10
N VAL A 211 0.86 2.34 -4.98
CA VAL A 211 2.10 3.13 -4.93
C VAL A 211 3.23 2.51 -5.75
N ASP A 212 3.30 1.18 -5.87
CA ASP A 212 4.28 0.50 -6.71
C ASP A 212 4.13 0.90 -8.18
N CYS A 213 2.88 1.02 -8.67
CA CYS A 213 2.59 1.52 -10.01
C CYS A 213 3.07 2.97 -10.17
N VAL A 214 2.67 3.85 -9.24
CA VAL A 214 3.07 5.27 -9.25
C VAL A 214 4.59 5.41 -9.27
N LEU A 215 5.31 4.66 -8.42
CA LEU A 215 6.76 4.71 -8.31
C LEU A 215 7.47 4.16 -9.56
N CYS A 216 6.85 3.22 -10.28
CA CYS A 216 7.33 2.71 -11.57
C CYS A 216 6.94 3.58 -12.79
N ASN A 217 6.28 4.73 -12.61
CA ASN A 217 5.64 5.51 -13.70
C ASN A 217 4.70 4.66 -14.55
N THR A 218 4.01 3.72 -13.92
CA THR A 218 2.98 2.89 -14.55
C THR A 218 1.64 3.39 -14.05
N VAL A 219 0.71 3.69 -14.95
CA VAL A 219 -0.57 4.31 -14.59
C VAL A 219 -1.48 3.24 -13.97
N PRO A 220 -1.87 3.37 -12.69
CA PRO A 220 -2.72 2.36 -12.07
C PRO A 220 -4.16 2.48 -12.58
N ILE A 221 -4.70 1.35 -13.03
CA ILE A 221 -6.14 1.13 -13.22
C ILE A 221 -6.66 0.56 -11.90
N TYR A 222 -7.27 1.43 -11.09
CA TYR A 222 -7.39 1.29 -9.65
C TYR A 222 -8.83 1.03 -9.17
N HIS A 223 -8.96 0.13 -8.20
CA HIS A 223 -10.15 -0.05 -7.38
C HIS A 223 -9.72 -0.40 -5.95
N GLY A 224 -10.26 0.30 -4.96
CA GLY A 224 -9.77 0.28 -3.58
C GLY A 224 -10.36 1.44 -2.80
N ALA A 225 -9.54 2.31 -2.20
CA ALA A 225 -10.02 3.46 -1.44
C ALA A 225 -10.93 4.39 -2.28
N PRO A 226 -12.21 4.60 -1.88
CA PRO A 226 -13.12 5.48 -2.62
C PRO A 226 -12.61 6.92 -2.74
N ASN A 227 -11.93 7.37 -1.69
CA ASN A 227 -11.38 8.72 -1.55
C ASN A 227 -9.92 8.86 -2.01
N VAL A 228 -9.39 7.91 -2.81
CA VAL A 228 -8.01 7.96 -3.34
C VAL A 228 -7.65 9.31 -4.00
N SER A 229 -8.62 10.02 -4.57
CA SER A 229 -8.43 11.35 -5.19
C SER A 229 -8.16 12.49 -4.21
N GLU A 230 -8.42 12.30 -2.91
CA GLU A 230 -8.05 13.24 -1.84
C GLU A 230 -6.56 13.09 -1.44
N VAL A 231 -5.97 11.94 -1.78
CA VAL A 231 -4.58 11.59 -1.47
C VAL A 231 -3.69 11.77 -2.70
N TYR A 232 -4.13 11.27 -3.85
CA TYR A 232 -3.38 11.31 -5.10
C TYR A 232 -4.15 12.04 -6.18
N ASN A 233 -3.43 12.71 -7.08
CA ASN A 233 -4.04 13.47 -8.16
C ASN A 233 -4.70 12.51 -9.18
N ASN A 234 -6.01 12.68 -9.38
CA ASN A 234 -6.86 11.83 -10.22
C ASN A 234 -6.53 11.87 -11.72
N ARG A 235 -5.72 12.82 -12.18
CA ARG A 235 -5.24 12.85 -13.56
C ARG A 235 -4.30 11.67 -13.88
N TYR A 236 -3.59 11.15 -12.88
CA TYR A 236 -2.49 10.17 -13.06
C TYR A 236 -2.83 8.75 -12.61
N PHE A 237 -4.12 8.45 -12.49
CA PHE A 237 -4.63 7.08 -12.37
C PHE A 237 -5.99 7.00 -13.07
N ARG A 238 -6.54 5.79 -13.19
CA ARG A 238 -7.87 5.56 -13.74
C ARG A 238 -8.65 4.71 -12.76
N LYS A 239 -9.86 5.11 -12.39
CA LYS A 239 -10.73 4.26 -11.57
C LYS A 239 -11.37 3.20 -12.46
N ILE A 240 -11.54 1.99 -11.94
CA ILE A 240 -12.30 0.92 -12.60
C ILE A 240 -13.44 0.45 -11.69
N ASN A 241 -14.60 0.18 -12.29
CA ASN A 241 -15.72 -0.45 -11.58
C ASN A 241 -15.70 -1.96 -11.83
N LEU A 242 -15.39 -2.74 -10.79
CA LEU A 242 -15.32 -4.20 -10.90
C LEU A 242 -16.70 -4.85 -11.10
N ASP A 243 -17.78 -4.15 -10.75
CA ASP A 243 -19.15 -4.64 -10.94
C ASP A 243 -19.70 -4.29 -12.32
N SER A 244 -18.91 -3.63 -13.18
CA SER A 244 -19.33 -3.29 -14.54
C SER A 244 -19.58 -4.57 -15.36
N PRO A 245 -20.74 -4.70 -16.04
CA PRO A 245 -20.97 -5.81 -16.95
C PRO A 245 -20.00 -5.80 -18.14
N THR A 246 -19.50 -4.62 -18.51
CA THR A 246 -18.57 -4.38 -19.62
C THR A 246 -17.13 -4.11 -19.15
N VAL A 247 -16.75 -4.56 -17.95
CA VAL A 247 -15.44 -4.23 -17.34
C VAL A 247 -14.23 -4.48 -18.26
N ILE A 248 -14.27 -5.48 -19.14
CA ILE A 248 -13.19 -5.73 -20.12
C ILE A 248 -13.14 -4.63 -21.19
N ASP A 249 -14.28 -4.21 -21.71
CA ASP A 249 -14.36 -3.10 -22.67
C ASP A 249 -14.00 -1.77 -22.01
N ASP A 250 -14.39 -1.57 -20.76
CA ASP A 250 -14.00 -0.39 -19.97
C ASP A 250 -12.47 -0.32 -19.83
N ILE A 251 -11.81 -1.46 -19.55
CA ILE A 251 -10.33 -1.54 -19.52
C ILE A 251 -9.75 -1.23 -20.91
N LYS A 252 -10.31 -1.80 -21.98
CA LYS A 252 -9.86 -1.52 -23.36
C LYS A 252 -9.96 -0.03 -23.71
N GLN A 253 -11.04 0.63 -23.32
CA GLN A 253 -11.21 2.07 -23.50
C GLN A 253 -10.18 2.87 -22.71
N ILE A 254 -9.92 2.49 -21.45
CA ILE A 254 -8.90 3.15 -20.62
C ILE A 254 -7.52 3.06 -21.28
N ILE A 255 -7.11 1.88 -21.74
CA ILE A 255 -5.77 1.70 -22.31
C ILE A 255 -5.65 2.21 -23.74
N ALA A 256 -6.75 2.48 -24.44
CA ALA A 256 -6.70 3.13 -25.76
C ALA A 256 -6.11 4.56 -25.67
N GLU A 257 -6.29 5.21 -24.52
CA GLU A 257 -5.74 6.54 -24.26
C GLU A 257 -4.22 6.49 -23.95
N PRO A 258 -3.45 7.50 -24.37
CA PRO A 258 -2.04 7.60 -23.99
C PRO A 258 -1.92 7.81 -22.46
N PRO A 259 -0.99 7.11 -21.79
CA PRO A 259 -0.83 7.23 -20.35
C PRO A 259 -0.36 8.64 -19.98
N PRO A 260 -0.99 9.29 -18.99
CA PRO A 260 -0.54 10.59 -18.53
C PRO A 260 0.82 10.45 -17.82
N TYR A 261 1.83 11.19 -18.29
CA TYR A 261 3.14 11.25 -17.64
C TYR A 261 3.17 12.35 -16.57
N SER A 262 3.58 12.00 -15.34
CA SER A 262 3.87 12.98 -14.29
C SER A 262 4.58 12.39 -13.09
N THR A 263 5.37 13.22 -12.43
CA THR A 263 6.02 12.93 -11.15
C THR A 263 5.20 13.41 -9.95
N VAL A 264 4.02 14.00 -10.16
CA VAL A 264 3.20 14.59 -9.07
C VAL A 264 2.83 13.54 -8.02
N ASN A 265 2.28 12.39 -8.40
CA ASN A 265 1.90 11.37 -7.41
C ASN A 265 3.12 10.75 -6.71
N LYS A 266 4.28 10.67 -7.38
CA LYS A 266 5.55 10.28 -6.74
C LYS A 266 5.97 11.29 -5.69
N ALA A 267 5.90 12.58 -6.00
CA ALA A 267 6.22 13.65 -5.07
C ALA A 267 5.27 13.66 -3.87
N LEU A 268 3.97 13.40 -4.09
CA LEU A 268 3.00 13.24 -3.01
C LEU A 268 3.36 12.08 -2.08
N TYR A 269 3.73 10.92 -2.63
CA TYR A 269 4.21 9.78 -1.84
C TYR A 269 5.46 10.16 -1.01
N PHE A 270 6.52 10.67 -1.64
CA PHE A 270 7.78 10.93 -0.95
C PHE A 270 7.71 12.10 0.04
N ASN A 271 6.90 13.13 -0.20
CA ASN A 271 6.98 14.40 0.53
C ASN A 271 5.75 14.71 1.40
N LYS A 272 4.58 14.12 1.11
CA LYS A 272 3.33 14.44 1.80
C LYS A 272 2.74 13.23 2.53
N TYR A 273 2.49 12.14 1.82
CA TYR A 273 1.85 10.95 2.36
C TYR A 273 2.87 9.85 2.67
N ASN A 274 3.88 10.20 3.48
CA ASN A 274 4.87 9.27 4.00
C ASN A 274 4.82 9.20 5.53
N LEU A 275 5.19 8.04 6.07
CA LEU A 275 5.16 7.79 7.51
C LEU A 275 6.15 8.68 8.27
N TYR A 276 7.32 8.99 7.71
CA TYR A 276 8.32 9.83 8.40
C TYR A 276 7.75 11.20 8.78
N ARG A 277 7.10 11.88 7.83
CA ARG A 277 6.43 13.15 8.05
C ARG A 277 5.35 13.02 9.13
N LYS A 278 4.53 11.96 9.06
CA LYS A 278 3.47 11.74 10.05
C LYS A 278 4.03 11.52 11.46
N LEU A 279 5.13 10.77 11.59
CA LEU A 279 5.81 10.60 12.88
C LEU A 279 6.35 11.94 13.41
N LYS A 280 6.92 12.79 12.56
CA LYS A 280 7.34 14.15 12.98
C LYS A 280 6.17 14.99 13.49
N GLU A 281 5.04 14.98 12.79
CA GLU A 281 3.84 15.72 13.20
C GLU A 281 3.31 15.25 14.57
N ILE A 282 3.43 13.96 14.88
CA ILE A 282 2.99 13.37 16.15
C ILE A 282 4.00 13.65 17.29
N ILE A 283 5.29 13.44 17.03
CA ILE A 283 6.34 13.42 18.05
C ILE A 283 6.87 14.84 18.33
N LEU A 284 6.90 15.71 17.33
CA LEU A 284 7.45 17.06 17.39
C LEU A 284 6.41 18.11 16.93
N PRO A 285 5.27 18.23 17.64
CA PRO A 285 4.20 19.14 17.25
C PRO A 285 4.71 20.59 17.22
N GLY A 286 4.48 21.30 16.11
CA GLY A 286 4.90 22.70 15.92
C GLY A 286 6.21 22.91 15.17
N THR A 287 6.86 21.84 14.71
CA THR A 287 8.03 21.93 13.80
C THR A 287 7.53 21.94 12.34
N PRO A 288 7.98 22.87 11.47
CA PRO A 288 7.49 22.99 10.09
C PRO A 288 7.75 21.76 9.20
#